data_AF-A0A1W9PEM6-F1
#
_entry.id   AF-A0A1W9PEM6-F1
#
_cell.length_a   1.000
_cell.length_b   1.000
_cell.length_c   1.000
_cell.angle_alpha   90.00
_cell.angle_beta   90.00
_cell.angle_gamma   90.00
#
_symmetry.space_group_name_H-M   'P 1'
#
loop_
_entity.id
_entity.type
_entity.pdbx_description
1 polymer ?
#
loop_
_entity_poly.entity_id
_entity_poly.type
_entity_poly.pdbx_seq_one_letter_code
_entity_poly.pdbx_strand_id
1 'polypeptide(L)'
;MGMLMDYDKISDLFSVLSNPKRLKLFFIISEKKRNMNDLEELFSISRPAIRRHLEDIILLGMVKKEALNEGNRIINYYEITSVGKRVAKFLKEIEKDIAKKQEEGQDVFLEVKPALKYDIGKEFVRINKLVRNFLNIKIGDTIEVVSKKGSIAVKVDKAYDSDSDKSIIRLEKKFRDFLEVKCGEKVSVRRKK
;
A
#
# COMPACT_ATOMS: atom_id res chain seq x y z
N MET A 1 -22.26 22.79 24.07
CA MET A 1 -22.76 22.88 22.69
C MET A 1 -21.77 22.13 21.80
N GLY A 2 -22.05 20.87 21.45
CA GLY A 2 -21.18 20.14 20.52
C GLY A 2 -21.28 20.82 19.15
N MET A 3 -20.17 21.32 18.62
CA MET A 3 -20.15 21.82 17.24
C MET A 3 -20.53 20.66 16.34
N LEU A 4 -21.63 20.80 15.60
CA LEU A 4 -22.00 19.86 14.55
C LEU A 4 -20.86 19.81 13.54
N MET A 5 -20.43 18.61 13.17
CA MET A 5 -19.38 18.43 12.19
C MET A 5 -19.88 18.92 10.83
N ASP A 6 -19.12 19.81 10.20
CA ASP A 6 -19.39 20.30 8.85
C ASP A 6 -18.88 19.25 7.85
N TYR A 7 -19.74 18.29 7.48
CA TYR A 7 -19.38 17.18 6.61
C TYR A 7 -18.97 17.63 5.21
N ASP A 8 -19.52 18.74 4.72
CA ASP A 8 -19.20 19.29 3.40
C ASP A 8 -17.74 19.77 3.37
N LYS A 9 -17.30 20.52 4.39
CA LYS A 9 -15.88 20.93 4.50
C LYS A 9 -14.92 19.75 4.59
N ILE A 10 -15.31 18.67 5.27
CA ILE A 10 -14.50 17.46 5.36
C ILE A 10 -14.45 16.73 4.02
N SER A 11 -15.58 16.62 3.32
CA SER A 11 -15.66 16.04 1.98
C SER A 11 -14.80 16.81 0.98
N ASP A 12 -14.87 18.14 0.98
CA ASP A 12 -14.06 19.01 0.12
C ASP A 12 -12.57 18.80 0.34
N LEU A 13 -12.14 18.63 1.60
CA LEU A 13 -10.76 18.31 1.93
C LEU A 13 -10.30 17.02 1.29
N PHE A 14 -11.08 15.95 1.39
CA PHE A 14 -10.76 14.67 0.75
C PHE A 14 -10.80 14.76 -0.77
N SER A 15 -11.80 15.44 -1.34
CA SER A 15 -11.93 15.69 -2.77
C SER A 15 -10.68 16.39 -3.33
N VAL A 16 -10.20 17.44 -2.65
CA VAL A 16 -9.01 18.17 -3.08
C VAL A 16 -7.75 17.28 -3.00
N LEU A 17 -7.56 16.56 -1.89
CA LEU A 17 -6.37 15.73 -1.66
C LEU A 17 -6.38 14.40 -2.42
N SER A 18 -7.50 13.99 -3.00
CA SER A 18 -7.61 12.77 -3.80
C SER A 18 -6.74 12.78 -5.06
N ASN A 19 -6.36 13.98 -5.54
CA ASN A 19 -5.48 14.12 -6.69
C ASN A 19 -4.01 13.83 -6.31
N PRO A 20 -3.35 12.80 -6.89
CA PRO A 20 -1.99 12.40 -6.49
C PRO A 20 -0.94 13.51 -6.65
N LYS A 21 -1.08 14.36 -7.68
CA LYS A 21 -0.19 15.50 -7.88
C LYS A 21 -0.37 16.51 -6.74
N ARG A 22 -1.62 16.87 -6.45
CA ARG A 22 -1.92 17.82 -5.37
C ARG A 22 -1.45 17.33 -4.01
N LEU A 23 -1.63 16.04 -3.75
CA LEU A 23 -1.15 15.39 -2.53
C LEU A 23 0.38 15.44 -2.41
N LYS A 24 1.11 15.11 -3.49
CA LYS A 24 2.58 15.20 -3.50
C LYS A 24 3.05 16.65 -3.31
N LEU A 25 2.41 17.63 -3.95
CA LEU A 25 2.72 19.05 -3.78
C LEU A 25 2.49 19.51 -2.32
N PHE A 26 1.37 19.09 -1.72
CA PHE A 26 1.07 19.34 -0.31
C PHE A 26 2.16 18.79 0.62
N PHE A 27 2.64 17.57 0.38
CA PHE A 27 3.73 16.99 1.18
C PHE A 27 5.07 17.71 1.00
N ILE A 28 5.43 18.14 -0.21
CA ILE A 28 6.66 18.93 -0.46
C ILE A 28 6.66 20.23 0.38
N ILE A 29 5.51 20.90 0.47
CA ILE A 29 5.35 22.14 1.26
C ILE A 29 5.30 21.82 2.77
N SER A 30 4.78 20.65 3.15
CA SER A 30 4.72 20.23 4.56
C SER A 30 6.09 20.03 5.19
N GLU A 31 7.12 19.71 4.39
CA GLU A 31 8.48 19.49 4.86
C GLU A 31 9.23 20.80 5.11
N LYS A 32 9.05 21.77 4.21
CA LYS A 32 9.75 23.05 4.28
C LYS A 32 8.97 24.11 3.51
N LYS A 33 9.03 25.36 3.96
CA LYS A 33 8.55 26.54 3.23
C LYS A 33 9.22 26.63 1.85
N ARG A 34 8.45 26.82 0.78
CA ARG A 34 8.92 26.82 -0.62
C ARG A 34 8.43 28.04 -1.39
N ASN A 35 9.22 28.53 -2.35
CA ASN A 35 8.77 29.48 -3.36
C ASN A 35 8.37 28.75 -4.67
N MET A 36 7.86 29.49 -5.66
CA MET A 36 7.42 28.90 -6.95
C MET A 36 8.56 28.23 -7.73
N ASN A 37 9.80 28.75 -7.65
CA ASN A 37 10.95 28.15 -8.34
C ASN A 37 11.30 26.79 -7.70
N ASP A 38 11.35 26.72 -6.36
CA ASP A 38 11.60 25.46 -5.65
C ASP A 38 10.56 24.40 -6.01
N LEU A 39 9.28 24.82 -6.11
CA LEU A 39 8.18 23.91 -6.44
C LEU A 39 8.27 23.41 -7.88
N GLU A 40 8.65 24.27 -8.83
CA GLU A 40 8.84 23.86 -10.22
C GLU A 40 9.96 22.81 -10.37
N GLU A 41 11.08 23.04 -9.68
CA GLU A 41 12.23 22.14 -9.69
C GLU A 41 11.90 20.76 -9.09
N LEU A 42 11.24 20.72 -7.93
CA LEU A 42 10.92 19.47 -7.23
C LEU A 42 9.75 18.69 -7.84
N PHE A 43 8.84 19.38 -8.53
CA PHE A 43 7.56 18.82 -8.92
C PHE A 43 7.47 18.43 -10.40
N SER A 44 8.41 18.92 -11.24
CA SER A 44 8.55 18.56 -12.66
C SER A 44 7.25 18.72 -13.48
N ILE A 45 6.44 19.73 -13.15
CA ILE A 45 5.27 20.15 -13.94
C ILE A 45 5.28 21.66 -14.13
N SER A 46 4.48 22.15 -15.07
CA SER A 46 4.44 23.57 -15.41
C SER A 46 3.92 24.46 -14.26
N ARG A 47 4.47 25.68 -14.14
CA ARG A 47 4.02 26.68 -13.15
C ARG A 47 2.50 26.92 -13.14
N PRO A 48 1.80 27.00 -14.29
CA PRO A 48 0.34 27.15 -14.28
C PRO A 48 -0.37 25.97 -13.60
N ALA A 49 0.12 24.75 -13.79
CA ALA A 49 -0.45 23.58 -13.14
C ALA A 49 -0.18 23.57 -11.63
N ILE A 50 1.02 24.00 -11.19
CA ILE A 50 1.34 24.18 -9.77
C ILE A 50 0.42 25.22 -9.13
N ARG A 51 0.24 26.38 -9.76
CA ARG A 51 -0.64 27.44 -9.24
C ARG A 51 -2.07 26.94 -9.02
N ARG A 52 -2.65 26.29 -10.03
CA ARG A 52 -3.99 25.72 -9.92
C ARG A 52 -4.11 24.71 -8.78
N HIS A 53 -3.09 23.86 -8.59
CA HIS A 53 -3.07 22.93 -7.45
C HIS A 53 -2.94 23.64 -6.10
N LEU A 54 -2.15 24.72 -6.02
CA LEU A 54 -1.98 25.51 -4.80
C LEU A 54 -3.26 26.25 -4.42
N GLU A 55 -3.97 26.82 -5.39
CA GLU A 55 -5.21 27.55 -5.15
C GLU A 55 -6.22 26.70 -4.37
N ASP A 56 -6.44 25.46 -4.80
CA ASP A 56 -7.35 24.53 -4.11
C ASP A 56 -6.89 24.18 -2.68
N ILE A 57 -5.58 23.98 -2.48
CA ILE A 57 -5.03 23.67 -1.14
C ILE A 57 -5.10 24.89 -0.20
N ILE A 58 -4.87 26.09 -0.75
CA ILE A 58 -4.93 27.36 -0.02
C ILE A 58 -6.37 27.69 0.37
N LEU A 59 -7.34 27.46 -0.53
CA LEU A 59 -8.76 27.71 -0.27
C LEU A 59 -9.27 26.93 0.95
N LEU A 60 -8.77 25.72 1.15
CA LEU A 60 -9.07 24.88 2.32
C LEU A 60 -8.27 25.24 3.58
N GLY A 61 -7.43 26.27 3.53
CA GLY A 61 -6.64 26.73 4.66
C GLY A 61 -5.51 25.77 5.08
N MET A 62 -5.15 24.80 4.23
CA MET A 62 -4.08 23.83 4.54
C MET A 62 -2.68 24.40 4.26
N VAL A 63 -2.58 25.32 3.30
CA VAL A 63 -1.36 26.06 2.96
C VAL A 63 -1.69 27.55 2.99
N LYS A 64 -0.76 28.37 3.45
CA LYS A 64 -0.82 29.82 3.34
C LYS A 64 0.22 30.32 2.34
N LYS A 65 -0.08 31.46 1.71
CA LYS A 65 0.81 32.20 0.82
C LYS A 65 1.24 33.48 1.52
N GLU A 66 2.54 33.75 1.54
CA GLU A 66 3.13 34.95 2.13
C GLU A 66 4.05 35.62 1.10
N ALA A 67 3.86 36.92 0.90
CA ALA A 67 4.71 37.72 0.03
C ALA A 67 5.84 38.33 0.87
N LEU A 68 7.09 38.01 0.52
CA LEU A 68 8.27 38.53 1.19
C LEU A 68 9.08 39.40 0.24
N ASN A 69 9.62 40.49 0.78
CA ASN A 69 10.58 41.33 0.06
C ASN A 69 11.97 40.70 0.16
N GLU A 70 12.52 40.30 -0.97
CA GLU A 70 13.91 39.90 -1.10
C GLU A 70 14.61 40.90 -2.03
N GLY A 71 15.26 41.89 -1.41
CA GLY A 71 15.82 43.04 -2.10
C GLY A 71 14.73 43.85 -2.81
N ASN A 72 14.87 44.02 -4.13
CA ASN A 72 13.92 44.76 -4.97
C ASN A 72 12.82 43.86 -5.57
N ARG A 73 12.69 42.61 -5.13
CA ARG A 73 11.71 41.65 -5.66
C ARG A 73 10.76 41.16 -4.57
N ILE A 74 9.49 41.03 -4.93
CA ILE A 74 8.48 40.37 -4.09
C ILE A 74 8.43 38.90 -4.49
N ILE A 75 8.73 38.01 -3.55
CA ILE A 75 8.69 36.56 -3.74
C ILE A 75 7.56 35.97 -2.90
N ASN A 76 6.74 35.14 -3.54
CA ASN A 76 5.68 34.42 -2.86
C ASN A 76 6.22 33.09 -2.33
N TYR A 77 6.09 32.91 -1.01
CA TYR A 77 6.38 31.67 -0.33
C TYR A 77 5.09 30.97 0.12
N TYR A 78 5.14 29.65 0.10
CA TYR A 78 4.05 28.76 0.52
C TYR A 78 4.50 27.97 1.74
N GLU A 79 3.66 27.97 2.77
CA GLU A 79 3.95 27.31 4.03
C GLU A 79 2.72 26.54 4.52
N ILE A 80 2.95 25.37 5.10
CA ILE A 80 1.92 24.55 5.71
C ILE A 80 1.32 25.24 6.95
N THR A 81 0.00 25.23 7.09
CA THR A 81 -0.69 25.78 8.27
C THR A 81 -0.73 24.76 9.42
N SER A 82 -1.22 25.16 10.60
CA SER A 82 -1.46 24.23 11.71
C SER A 82 -2.49 23.14 11.34
N VAL A 83 -3.53 23.49 10.59
CA VAL A 83 -4.50 22.55 10.02
C VAL A 83 -3.80 21.61 9.05
N GLY A 84 -3.03 22.15 8.10
CA GLY A 84 -2.26 21.36 7.15
C GLY A 84 -1.30 20.37 7.83
N LYS A 85 -0.61 20.78 8.90
CA LYS A 85 0.25 19.88 9.69
C LYS A 85 -0.52 18.69 10.29
N ARG A 86 -1.71 18.93 10.84
CA ARG A 86 -2.56 17.85 11.38
C ARG A 86 -3.01 16.89 10.28
N VAL A 87 -3.42 17.42 9.13
CA VAL A 87 -3.82 16.61 7.96
C VAL A 87 -2.64 15.79 7.43
N ALA A 88 -1.46 16.38 7.28
CA ALA A 88 -0.26 15.68 6.82
C ALA A 88 0.14 14.54 7.78
N LYS A 89 0.03 14.77 9.10
CA LYS A 89 0.27 13.72 10.11
C LYS A 89 -0.73 12.57 9.97
N PHE A 90 -2.03 12.88 9.89
CA PHE A 90 -3.09 11.89 9.75
C PHE A 90 -2.92 11.03 8.50
N LEU A 91 -2.60 11.64 7.36
CA LEU A 91 -2.38 10.91 6.11
C LEU A 91 -1.17 9.98 6.17
N LYS A 92 -0.08 10.39 6.83
CA LYS A 92 1.09 9.54 7.08
C LYS A 92 0.77 8.36 8.00
N GLU A 93 -0.13 8.54 8.96
CA GLU A 93 -0.61 7.45 9.82
C GLU A 93 -1.45 6.46 9.02
N ILE A 94 -2.39 6.93 8.19
CA ILE A 94 -3.17 6.08 7.30
C ILE A 94 -2.27 5.30 6.34
N GLU A 95 -1.29 5.96 5.71
CA GLU A 95 -0.35 5.29 4.80
C GLU A 95 0.39 4.14 5.50
N LYS A 96 0.86 4.36 6.73
CA LYS A 96 1.49 3.32 7.54
C LYS A 96 0.54 2.18 7.86
N ASP A 97 -0.71 2.47 8.19
CA ASP A 97 -1.69 1.43 8.51
C ASP A 97 -2.10 0.62 7.27
N ILE A 98 -2.21 1.27 6.10
CA ILE A 98 -2.42 0.59 4.82
C ILE A 98 -1.21 -0.30 4.50
N ALA A 99 0.02 0.21 4.65
CA ALA A 99 1.24 -0.54 4.41
C ALA A 99 1.35 -1.75 5.35
N LYS A 100 1.08 -1.58 6.64
CA LYS A 100 1.03 -2.68 7.62
C LYS A 100 0.01 -3.74 7.24
N LYS A 101 -1.21 -3.37 6.83
CA LYS A 101 -2.22 -4.32 6.36
C LYS A 101 -1.78 -5.10 5.10
N GLN A 102 -0.99 -4.47 4.23
CA GLN A 102 -0.41 -5.15 3.06
C GLN A 102 0.77 -6.06 3.42
N GLU A 103 1.55 -5.70 4.45
CA GLU A 103 2.65 -6.52 4.98
C GLU A 103 2.16 -7.70 5.83
N GLU A 104 1.05 -7.53 6.56
CA GLU A 104 0.36 -8.57 7.32
C GLU A 104 -0.51 -9.47 6.44
N GLY A 105 -0.14 -9.63 5.16
CA GLY A 105 -0.90 -10.32 4.10
C GLY A 105 -1.83 -11.39 4.67
N GLN A 106 -3.13 -11.14 4.57
CA GLN A 106 -4.16 -11.96 5.19
C GLN A 106 -3.92 -13.43 4.84
N ASP A 107 -3.98 -14.27 5.87
CA ASP A 107 -3.96 -15.73 5.72
C ASP A 107 -4.96 -16.16 4.63
N VAL A 108 -4.47 -16.84 3.60
CA VAL A 108 -5.30 -17.44 2.56
C VAL A 108 -5.50 -18.91 2.89
N PHE A 109 -6.76 -19.31 3.02
CA PHE A 109 -7.09 -20.72 3.25
C PHE A 109 -7.16 -21.47 1.92
N LEU A 110 -6.30 -22.47 1.75
CA LEU A 110 -6.22 -23.28 0.53
C LEU A 110 -6.50 -24.74 0.83
N GLU A 111 -7.22 -25.40 -0.06
CA GLU A 111 -7.43 -26.84 0.02
C GLU A 111 -6.17 -27.60 -0.43
N VAL A 112 -5.76 -28.59 0.37
CA VAL A 112 -4.57 -29.39 0.11
C VAL A 112 -4.86 -30.43 -0.97
N LYS A 113 -4.08 -30.38 -2.05
CA LYS A 113 -4.02 -31.41 -3.09
C LYS A 113 -2.64 -32.06 -3.11
N PRO A 114 -2.52 -33.31 -3.61
CA PRO A 114 -1.22 -33.95 -3.73
C PRO A 114 -0.38 -33.26 -4.82
N ALA A 115 0.93 -33.15 -4.57
CA ALA A 115 1.91 -32.85 -5.61
C ALA A 115 1.84 -33.89 -6.73
N LEU A 116 2.10 -33.45 -7.97
CA LEU A 116 2.19 -34.38 -9.11
C LEU A 116 3.55 -35.08 -9.11
N LYS A 117 3.64 -36.24 -9.78
CA LYS A 117 4.82 -37.12 -9.73
C LYS A 117 6.14 -36.40 -10.03
N TYR A 118 6.13 -35.46 -10.98
CA TYR A 118 7.32 -34.72 -11.40
C TYR A 118 7.65 -33.49 -10.54
N ASP A 119 6.84 -33.18 -9.52
CA ASP A 119 7.16 -32.16 -8.49
C ASP A 119 7.80 -32.78 -7.24
N ILE A 120 7.73 -34.11 -7.07
CA ILE A 120 8.23 -34.79 -5.88
C ILE A 120 9.75 -34.58 -5.74
N GLY A 121 10.19 -34.19 -4.55
CA GLY A 121 11.59 -33.95 -4.22
C GLY A 121 12.12 -32.56 -4.60
N LYS A 122 11.29 -31.68 -5.18
CA LYS A 122 11.73 -30.35 -5.62
C LYS A 122 11.57 -29.26 -4.57
N GLU A 123 10.94 -29.58 -3.44
CA GLU A 123 10.88 -28.72 -2.24
C GLU A 123 10.16 -27.38 -2.45
N PHE A 124 9.18 -27.35 -3.34
CA PHE A 124 8.29 -26.21 -3.53
C PHE A 124 6.83 -26.64 -3.47
N VAL A 125 5.94 -25.65 -3.40
CA VAL A 125 4.50 -25.81 -3.49
C VAL A 125 3.96 -25.01 -4.65
N ARG A 126 2.85 -25.47 -5.24
CA ARG A 126 2.18 -24.77 -6.33
C ARG A 126 0.91 -24.11 -5.83
N ILE A 127 0.77 -22.81 -6.10
CA ILE A 127 -0.42 -21.99 -5.85
C ILE A 127 -0.71 -21.10 -7.06
N ASN A 128 -1.97 -20.72 -7.26
CA ASN A 128 -2.37 -19.97 -8.45
C ASN A 128 -1.95 -18.49 -8.40
N LYS A 129 -2.15 -17.78 -9.51
CA LYS A 129 -1.77 -16.36 -9.63
C LYS A 129 -2.56 -15.46 -8.69
N LEU A 130 -3.85 -15.74 -8.48
CA LEU A 130 -4.71 -14.95 -7.59
C LEU A 130 -4.19 -14.99 -6.15
N VAL A 131 -3.87 -16.17 -5.64
CA VAL A 131 -3.30 -16.36 -4.30
C VAL A 131 -1.95 -15.66 -4.18
N ARG A 132 -1.05 -15.80 -5.18
CA ARG A 132 0.25 -15.10 -5.15
C ARG A 132 0.10 -13.58 -5.14
N ASN A 133 -0.81 -13.04 -5.95
CA ASN A 133 -1.08 -11.61 -5.98
C ASN A 133 -1.65 -11.13 -4.64
N PHE A 134 -2.56 -11.91 -4.04
CA PHE A 134 -3.17 -11.59 -2.75
C PHE A 134 -2.13 -11.59 -1.61
N LEU A 135 -1.20 -12.56 -1.63
CA LEU A 135 -0.09 -12.62 -0.69
C LEU A 135 1.06 -11.64 -1.04
N ASN A 136 0.95 -10.92 -2.16
CA ASN A 136 1.98 -10.03 -2.71
C ASN A 136 3.37 -10.70 -2.83
N ILE A 137 3.40 -11.88 -3.46
CA ILE A 137 4.61 -12.69 -3.67
C ILE A 137 4.81 -13.06 -5.15
N LYS A 138 6.05 -13.36 -5.50
CA LYS A 138 6.48 -13.84 -6.82
C LYS A 138 6.79 -15.34 -6.79
N ILE A 139 6.95 -15.92 -7.97
CA ILE A 139 7.48 -17.29 -8.10
C ILE A 139 8.92 -17.30 -7.54
N GLY A 140 9.25 -18.31 -6.74
CA GLY A 140 10.53 -18.44 -6.05
C GLY A 140 10.52 -17.90 -4.61
N ASP A 141 9.57 -17.03 -4.26
CA ASP A 141 9.43 -16.52 -2.89
C ASP A 141 9.02 -17.64 -1.93
N THR A 142 9.28 -17.44 -0.65
CA THR A 142 8.92 -18.39 0.41
C THR A 142 7.63 -17.96 1.11
N ILE A 143 6.74 -18.93 1.30
CA ILE A 143 5.52 -18.76 2.11
C ILE A 143 5.60 -19.64 3.35
N GLU A 144 4.82 -19.27 4.36
CA GLU A 144 4.55 -20.14 5.49
C GLU A 144 3.20 -20.83 5.26
N VAL A 145 3.20 -22.17 5.32
CA VAL A 145 2.00 -23.00 5.31
C VAL A 145 1.75 -23.47 6.73
N VAL A 146 0.58 -23.14 7.27
CA VAL A 146 0.21 -23.35 8.67
C VAL A 146 -0.97 -24.31 8.76
N SER A 147 -0.83 -25.33 9.60
CA SER A 147 -1.92 -26.22 10.03
C SER A 147 -2.18 -26.05 11.53
N LYS A 148 -3.11 -26.84 12.08
CA LYS A 148 -3.34 -26.91 13.53
C LYS A 148 -2.17 -27.51 14.31
N LYS A 149 -1.25 -28.20 13.63
CA LYS A 149 -0.22 -29.07 14.22
C LYS A 149 1.19 -28.52 14.06
N GLY A 150 1.40 -27.67 13.06
CA GLY A 150 2.67 -26.99 12.86
C GLY A 150 2.64 -26.04 11.67
N SER A 151 3.80 -25.49 11.35
CA SER A 151 4.00 -24.70 10.14
C SER A 151 5.30 -25.06 9.44
N ILE A 152 5.32 -24.88 8.12
CA ILE A 152 6.50 -25.06 7.29
C ILE A 152 6.73 -23.84 6.41
N ALA A 153 8.00 -23.55 6.16
CA ALA A 153 8.41 -22.57 5.18
C ALA A 153 8.79 -23.28 3.88
N VAL A 154 8.19 -22.86 2.78
CA VAL A 154 8.38 -23.54 1.49
C VAL A 154 8.32 -22.57 0.33
N LYS A 155 9.13 -22.83 -0.71
CA LYS A 155 9.18 -22.00 -1.91
C LYS A 155 7.94 -22.17 -2.76
N VAL A 156 7.55 -21.11 -3.47
CA VAL A 156 6.39 -21.11 -4.36
C VAL A 156 6.79 -21.30 -5.82
N ASP A 157 6.08 -22.17 -6.52
CA ASP A 157 6.12 -22.29 -7.97
C ASP A 157 4.73 -22.03 -8.60
N LYS A 158 4.69 -21.82 -9.92
CA LYS A 158 3.48 -21.57 -10.70
C LYS A 158 2.50 -22.76 -10.56
N ALA A 159 1.21 -22.51 -10.32
CA ALA A 159 0.19 -23.54 -10.51
C ALA A 159 0.18 -24.12 -11.94
N TYR A 160 -0.32 -25.34 -12.07
CA TYR A 160 -0.70 -25.87 -13.37
C TYR A 160 -1.82 -25.05 -13.98
N ASP A 161 -1.90 -25.02 -15.31
CA ASP A 161 -2.95 -24.27 -15.99
C ASP A 161 -4.34 -24.81 -15.63
N SER A 162 -4.45 -26.13 -15.37
CA SER A 162 -5.66 -26.80 -14.88
C SER A 162 -6.05 -26.49 -13.42
N ASP A 163 -5.20 -25.77 -12.69
CA ASP A 163 -5.43 -25.33 -11.30
C ASP A 163 -5.48 -23.80 -11.17
N SER A 164 -5.45 -23.08 -12.29
CA SER A 164 -5.29 -21.63 -12.33
C SER A 164 -6.44 -20.85 -11.66
N ASP A 165 -7.64 -21.41 -11.64
CA ASP A 165 -8.87 -20.88 -11.08
C ASP A 165 -9.24 -21.49 -9.71
N LYS A 166 -8.44 -22.42 -9.20
CA LYS A 166 -8.74 -23.17 -7.98
C LYS A 166 -8.03 -22.60 -6.75
N SER A 167 -8.73 -22.57 -5.62
CA SER A 167 -8.17 -22.22 -4.30
C SER A 167 -7.49 -23.42 -3.63
N ILE A 168 -6.50 -23.99 -4.32
CA ILE A 168 -5.76 -25.16 -3.85
C ILE A 168 -4.27 -24.86 -3.65
N ILE A 169 -3.63 -25.68 -2.83
CA ILE A 169 -2.18 -25.78 -2.71
C ILE A 169 -1.76 -27.23 -2.95
N ARG A 170 -0.78 -27.44 -3.84
CA ARG A 170 -0.21 -28.77 -4.03
C ARG A 170 0.98 -28.99 -3.09
N LEU A 171 0.83 -29.97 -2.20
CA LEU A 171 1.84 -30.34 -1.20
C LEU A 171 2.35 -31.76 -1.46
N GLU A 172 3.68 -31.92 -1.39
CA GLU A 172 4.32 -33.23 -1.33
C GLU A 172 3.90 -34.00 -0.06
N LYS A 173 4.03 -35.33 -0.09
CA LYS A 173 3.69 -36.18 1.06
C LYS A 173 4.50 -35.78 2.31
N LYS A 174 5.81 -35.53 2.18
CA LYS A 174 6.68 -35.12 3.30
C LYS A 174 6.16 -33.89 4.06
N PHE A 175 5.65 -32.89 3.32
CA PHE A 175 5.12 -31.67 3.90
C PHE A 175 3.76 -31.89 4.56
N ARG A 176 2.91 -32.72 3.95
CA ARG A 176 1.61 -33.10 4.52
C ARG A 176 1.77 -33.91 5.81
N ASP A 177 2.72 -34.85 5.82
CA ASP A 177 3.03 -35.67 6.99
C ASP A 177 3.55 -34.80 8.13
N PHE A 178 4.47 -33.86 7.85
CA PHE A 178 4.97 -32.91 8.85
C PHE A 178 3.86 -32.00 9.41
N LEU A 179 2.96 -31.50 8.54
CA LEU A 179 1.85 -30.66 8.94
C LEU A 179 0.67 -31.45 9.55
N GLU A 180 0.73 -32.79 9.54
CA GLU A 180 -0.37 -33.71 9.89
C GLU A 180 -1.69 -33.38 9.17
N VAL A 181 -1.64 -33.04 7.87
CA VAL A 181 -2.83 -32.69 7.07
C VAL A 181 -3.12 -33.70 5.96
N LYS A 182 -4.40 -33.98 5.73
CA LYS A 182 -4.87 -34.86 4.64
C LYS A 182 -5.21 -34.06 3.39
N CYS A 183 -5.22 -34.73 2.23
CA CYS A 183 -5.75 -34.13 1.01
C CYS A 183 -7.25 -33.81 1.20
N GLY A 184 -7.68 -32.65 0.72
CA GLY A 184 -9.04 -32.14 0.90
C GLY A 184 -9.22 -31.27 2.15
N GLU A 185 -8.29 -31.30 3.11
CA GLU A 185 -8.29 -30.37 4.24
C GLU A 185 -7.77 -29.00 3.81
N LYS A 186 -8.05 -27.97 4.64
CA LYS A 186 -7.55 -26.61 4.41
C LYS A 186 -6.35 -26.30 5.28
N VAL A 187 -5.40 -25.56 4.71
CA VAL A 187 -4.27 -24.95 5.42
C VAL A 187 -4.34 -23.44 5.27
N SER A 188 -3.83 -22.71 6.26
CA SER A 188 -3.57 -21.28 6.12
C SER A 188 -2.23 -21.08 5.41
N VAL A 189 -2.19 -20.14 4.47
CA VAL A 189 -0.97 -19.75 3.78
C VAL A 189 -0.79 -18.25 3.92
N ARG A 190 0.40 -17.85 4.35
CA ARG A 190 0.79 -16.45 4.50
C ARG A 190 2.19 -16.20 3.97
N ARG A 191 2.48 -14.93 3.66
CA ARG A 191 3.83 -14.53 3.28
C ARG A 191 4.77 -14.74 4.46
N LYS A 192 5.91 -15.41 4.23
CA LYS A 192 6.96 -15.50 5.25
C LYS A 192 7.72 -14.17 5.28
N LYS A 193 7.85 -13.58 6.47
CA LYS A 193 8.64 -12.35 6.71
C LYS A 193 10.12 -12.61 6.46
#